data_AF-A0A7S2Z2J9-F1
#
_entry.id   AF-A0A7S2Z2J9-F1
#
_cell.length_a   1.000
_cell.length_b   1.000
_cell.length_c   1.000
_cell.angle_alpha   90.00
_cell.angle_beta   90.00
_cell.angle_gamma   90.00
#
_symmetry.space_group_name_H-M   'P 1'
#
loop_
_entity.id
_entity.type
_entity.pdbx_description
1 polymer ?
#
loop_
_entity_poly.entity_id
_entity_poly.type
_entity_poly.pdbx_seq_one_letter_code
_entity_poly.pdbx_strand_id
1 'polypeptide(L)'
;MSSKRLDATESSKSWLWWWQSADGEKAKRVNKKCKLDYSAFVNCKRAYGGDGNGKACDALRNQVLHCYSKSYCSEIATAYERCYHLAVNRGRLLANMATREKACSEQIKQMEKCLKRARALPPLA
;
A
#
# COMPACT_ATOMS: atom_id res chain seq x y z
N MET A 1 17.75 54.29 8.82
CA MET A 1 18.14 52.89 8.53
C MET A 1 16.90 52.02 8.72
N SER A 2 16.20 51.70 7.64
CA SER A 2 14.95 50.95 7.68
C SER A 2 15.27 49.46 7.54
N SER A 3 15.18 48.73 8.65
CA SER A 3 15.47 47.30 8.73
C SER A 3 14.33 46.52 8.08
N LYS A 4 14.55 46.03 6.85
CA LYS A 4 13.62 45.14 6.14
C LYS A 4 13.56 43.80 6.88
N ARG A 5 12.43 43.52 7.54
CA ARG A 5 12.06 42.16 7.97
C ARG A 5 11.77 41.33 6.71
N LEU A 6 12.70 40.47 6.32
CA LEU A 6 12.53 39.49 5.25
C LEU A 6 11.62 38.34 5.73
N ASP A 7 10.38 38.34 5.23
CA ASP A 7 9.69 37.23 4.55
C ASP A 7 10.01 35.77 4.97
N ALA A 8 9.82 35.42 6.24
CA ALA A 8 9.84 34.01 6.68
C ALA A 8 8.57 33.22 6.23
N THR A 9 7.51 33.91 5.83
CA THR A 9 6.20 33.33 5.50
C THR A 9 6.08 32.86 4.05
N GLU A 10 6.85 33.44 3.13
CA GLU A 10 6.76 33.13 1.69
C GLU A 10 7.53 31.84 1.33
N SER A 11 8.70 31.66 1.93
CA SER A 11 9.52 30.45 1.79
C SER A 11 8.79 29.19 2.33
N SER A 12 8.08 29.33 3.46
CA SER A 12 7.33 28.22 4.07
C SER A 12 6.13 27.78 3.22
N LYS A 13 5.45 28.72 2.55
CA LYS A 13 4.32 28.42 1.65
C LYS A 13 4.78 27.79 0.33
N SER A 14 5.90 28.28 -0.22
CA SER A 14 6.53 27.72 -1.43
C SER A 14 6.96 26.27 -1.21
N TRP A 15 7.58 25.98 -0.05
CA TRP A 15 8.02 24.63 0.32
C TRP A 15 6.86 23.64 0.52
N LEU A 16 5.79 24.06 1.19
CA LEU A 16 4.58 23.24 1.37
C LEU A 16 3.89 22.90 0.04
N TRP A 17 3.81 23.86 -0.89
CA TRP A 17 3.23 23.65 -2.21
C TRP A 17 4.05 22.68 -3.07
N TRP A 18 5.38 22.82 -3.04
CA TRP A 18 6.30 21.89 -3.69
C TRP A 18 6.20 20.48 -3.11
N TRP A 19 6.11 20.36 -1.78
CA TRP A 19 6.00 19.07 -1.10
C TRP A 19 4.67 18.36 -1.42
N GLN A 20 3.55 19.08 -1.37
CA GLN A 20 2.23 18.53 -1.75
C GLN A 20 2.18 18.13 -3.23
N SER A 21 2.79 18.92 -4.11
CA SER A 21 2.87 18.62 -5.54
C SER A 21 3.72 17.39 -5.80
N ALA A 22 4.89 17.29 -5.16
CA ALA A 22 5.78 16.12 -5.27
C ALA A 22 5.12 14.84 -4.73
N ASP A 23 4.38 14.92 -3.62
CA ASP A 23 3.60 13.81 -3.09
C ASP A 23 2.44 13.43 -4.03
N GLY A 24 1.79 14.41 -4.66
CA GLY A 24 0.78 14.19 -5.69
C GLY A 24 1.33 13.49 -6.93
N GLU A 25 2.52 13.90 -7.40
CA GLU A 25 3.19 13.24 -8.52
C GLU A 25 3.68 11.83 -8.18
N LYS A 26 4.18 11.63 -6.95
CA LYS A 26 4.51 10.31 -6.44
C LYS A 26 3.27 9.42 -6.43
N ALA A 27 2.14 9.90 -5.89
CA ALA A 27 0.89 9.16 -5.88
C ALA A 27 0.41 8.79 -7.29
N LYS A 28 0.46 9.72 -8.25
CA LYS A 28 0.13 9.45 -9.66
C LYS A 28 1.02 8.36 -10.26
N ARG A 29 2.34 8.42 -10.03
CA ARG A 29 3.29 7.42 -10.52
C ARG A 29 3.02 6.04 -9.92
N VAL A 30 2.77 5.97 -8.61
CA VAL A 30 2.48 4.70 -7.93
C VAL A 30 1.15 4.13 -8.40
N ASN A 31 0.09 4.95 -8.50
CA ASN A 31 -1.20 4.52 -9.04
C ASN A 31 -1.08 3.98 -10.46
N LYS A 32 -0.28 4.62 -11.32
CA LYS A 32 -0.02 4.13 -12.68
C LYS A 32 0.71 2.78 -12.66
N LYS A 33 1.72 2.64 -11.80
CA LYS A 33 2.51 1.41 -11.66
C LYS A 33 1.67 0.24 -11.13
N CYS A 34 0.85 0.48 -10.11
CA CYS A 34 0.03 -0.54 -9.45
C CYS A 34 -1.36 -0.70 -10.08
N LYS A 35 -1.63 -0.07 -11.22
CA LYS A 35 -2.95 -0.06 -11.88
C LYS A 35 -3.43 -1.47 -12.21
N LEU A 36 -2.55 -2.32 -12.74
CA LEU A 36 -2.92 -3.69 -13.13
C LEU A 36 -3.35 -4.52 -11.93
N ASP A 37 -2.57 -4.52 -10.85
CA ASP A 37 -2.90 -5.23 -9.61
C ASP A 37 -4.22 -4.73 -9.03
N TYR A 38 -4.42 -3.39 -9.02
CA TYR A 38 -5.64 -2.79 -8.52
C TYR A 38 -6.87 -3.17 -9.36
N SER A 39 -6.76 -3.11 -10.69
CA SER A 39 -7.84 -3.51 -11.60
C SER A 39 -8.17 -5.00 -11.47
N ALA A 40 -7.17 -5.87 -11.31
CA ALA A 40 -7.39 -7.29 -11.07
C ALA A 40 -8.16 -7.52 -9.77
N PHE A 41 -7.78 -6.86 -8.68
CA PHE A 41 -8.50 -6.93 -7.41
C PHE A 41 -9.95 -6.45 -7.52
N VAL A 42 -10.19 -5.30 -8.15
CA VAL A 42 -11.55 -4.76 -8.34
C VAL A 42 -12.41 -5.70 -9.18
N ASN A 43 -11.86 -6.26 -10.26
CA ASN A 43 -12.59 -7.23 -11.09
C ASN A 43 -12.93 -8.50 -10.32
N CYS A 44 -11.98 -9.01 -9.52
CA CYS A 44 -12.26 -10.15 -8.63
C CYS A 44 -13.38 -9.82 -7.64
N LYS A 45 -13.32 -8.66 -6.97
CA LYS A 45 -14.38 -8.23 -6.05
C LYS A 45 -15.72 -8.09 -6.76
N ARG A 46 -15.74 -7.62 -8.01
CA ARG A 46 -16.97 -7.51 -8.80
C ARG A 46 -17.57 -8.88 -9.15
N ALA A 47 -16.71 -9.86 -9.42
CA ALA A 47 -17.12 -11.22 -9.76
C ALA A 47 -17.56 -12.05 -8.55
N TYR A 48 -16.92 -11.87 -7.39
CA TYR A 48 -17.09 -12.76 -6.23
C TYR A 48 -17.49 -12.06 -4.92
N GLY A 49 -17.64 -10.73 -4.93
CA GLY A 49 -17.90 -9.93 -3.72
C GLY A 49 -19.31 -10.05 -3.15
N GLY A 50 -20.28 -10.54 -3.93
CA GLY A 50 -21.65 -10.76 -3.48
C GLY A 50 -21.87 -12.08 -2.73
N ASP A 51 -21.02 -13.08 -2.96
CA ASP A 51 -21.35 -14.48 -2.64
C ASP A 51 -20.77 -14.98 -1.29
N GLY A 52 -20.50 -14.07 -0.34
CA GLY A 52 -19.87 -14.44 0.94
C GLY A 52 -18.41 -14.91 0.82
N ASN A 53 -17.87 -15.01 -0.39
CA ASN A 53 -16.50 -15.40 -0.72
C ASN A 53 -15.51 -14.22 -0.66
N GLY A 54 -15.66 -13.35 0.35
CA GLY A 54 -14.78 -12.17 0.54
C GLY A 54 -13.29 -12.51 0.63
N LYS A 55 -12.94 -13.78 0.85
CA LYS A 55 -11.56 -14.28 0.92
C LYS A 55 -10.96 -14.67 -0.44
N ALA A 56 -11.77 -14.85 -1.49
CA ALA A 56 -11.30 -15.27 -2.82
C ALA A 56 -10.32 -14.25 -3.44
N CYS A 57 -10.50 -12.97 -3.12
CA CYS A 57 -9.69 -11.88 -3.66
C CYS A 57 -8.55 -11.45 -2.74
N ASP A 58 -8.32 -12.14 -1.61
CA ASP A 58 -7.30 -11.73 -0.62
C ASP A 58 -5.88 -11.75 -1.19
N ALA A 59 -5.58 -12.70 -2.07
CA ALA A 59 -4.28 -12.76 -2.73
C ALA A 59 -4.02 -11.50 -3.58
N LEU A 60 -5.02 -11.09 -4.37
CA LEU A 60 -4.97 -9.87 -5.19
C LEU A 60 -4.92 -8.61 -4.31
N ARG A 61 -5.67 -8.58 -3.22
CA ARG A 61 -5.60 -7.50 -2.23
C ARG A 61 -4.19 -7.33 -1.67
N ASN A 62 -3.54 -8.44 -1.32
CA ASN A 62 -2.19 -8.42 -0.78
C ASN A 62 -1.15 -7.98 -1.83
N GLN A 63 -1.34 -8.37 -3.10
CA GLN A 63 -0.52 -7.88 -4.21
C GLN A 63 -0.63 -6.36 -4.37
N VAL A 64 -1.85 -5.81 -4.30
CA VAL A 64 -2.06 -4.37 -4.33
C VAL A 64 -1.34 -3.69 -3.17
N LEU A 65 -1.52 -4.16 -1.94
CA LEU A 65 -0.82 -3.61 -0.77
C LEU A 65 0.70 -3.65 -0.95
N HIS A 66 1.23 -4.78 -1.40
CA HIS A 66 2.66 -4.94 -1.67
C HIS A 66 3.18 -3.95 -2.71
N CYS A 67 2.47 -3.77 -3.83
CA CYS A 67 2.87 -2.84 -4.88
C CYS A 67 2.98 -1.39 -4.35
N TYR A 68 1.98 -0.93 -3.60
CA TYR A 68 2.01 0.40 -2.99
C TYR A 68 3.10 0.49 -1.91
N SER A 69 3.24 -0.54 -1.07
CA SER A 69 4.27 -0.58 -0.02
C SER A 69 5.68 -0.55 -0.60
N LYS A 70 5.95 -1.09 -1.79
CA LYS A 70 7.28 -0.94 -2.44
C LYS A 70 7.69 0.53 -2.65
N SER A 71 6.74 1.46 -2.75
CA SER A 71 7.02 2.89 -2.98
C SER A 71 6.93 3.79 -1.75
N TYR A 72 6.21 3.35 -0.71
CA TYR A 72 5.98 4.14 0.51
C TYR A 72 6.57 3.51 1.78
N CYS A 73 6.80 2.20 1.78
CA CYS A 73 7.08 1.37 2.95
C CYS A 73 8.06 0.23 2.59
N SER A 74 9.21 0.55 2.00
CA SER A 74 10.13 -0.41 1.35
C SER A 74 10.60 -1.55 2.27
N GLU A 75 10.90 -1.24 3.54
CA GLU A 75 11.35 -2.23 4.53
C GLU A 75 10.25 -3.27 4.81
N ILE A 76 9.02 -2.81 5.00
CA ILE A 76 7.87 -3.67 5.27
C ILE A 76 7.52 -4.49 4.02
N ALA A 77 7.61 -3.90 2.83
CA ALA A 77 7.42 -4.63 1.57
C ALA A 77 8.45 -5.76 1.43
N THR A 78 9.71 -5.51 1.78
CA THR A 78 10.77 -6.53 1.75
C THR A 78 10.52 -7.65 2.76
N ALA A 79 10.04 -7.32 3.96
CA ALA A 79 9.67 -8.31 4.97
C ALA A 79 8.49 -9.19 4.50
N TYR A 80 7.48 -8.58 3.86
CA TYR A 80 6.38 -9.33 3.24
C TYR A 80 6.88 -10.25 2.12
N GLU A 81 7.75 -9.77 1.22
CA GLU A 81 8.32 -10.54 0.11
C GLU A 81 9.09 -11.77 0.63
N ARG A 82 9.92 -11.60 1.66
CA ARG A 82 10.62 -12.72 2.32
C ARG A 82 9.64 -13.75 2.90
N CYS A 83 8.62 -13.28 3.62
CA CYS A 83 7.60 -14.17 4.17
C CYS A 83 6.85 -14.92 3.05
N TYR A 84 6.46 -14.21 2.00
CA TYR A 84 5.74 -14.76 0.85
C TYR A 84 6.56 -15.85 0.16
N HIS A 85 7.84 -15.59 -0.15
CA HIS A 85 8.74 -16.59 -0.73
C HIS A 85 8.86 -17.85 0.15
N LEU A 86 9.01 -17.68 1.46
CA LEU A 86 9.05 -18.82 2.39
C LEU A 86 7.73 -19.59 2.43
N ALA A 87 6.59 -18.90 2.39
CA ALA A 87 5.27 -19.52 2.42
C ALA A 87 4.97 -20.28 1.13
N VAL A 88 5.29 -19.72 -0.04
CA VAL A 88 5.19 -20.37 -1.36
C VAL A 88 6.05 -21.61 -1.39
N ASN A 89 7.34 -21.50 -1.04
CA ASN A 89 8.28 -22.62 -1.10
C ASN A 89 7.90 -23.78 -0.17
N ARG A 90 7.16 -23.49 0.91
CA ARG A 90 6.66 -24.50 1.86
C ARG A 90 5.28 -25.06 1.48
N GLY A 91 4.65 -24.58 0.41
CA GLY A 91 3.27 -24.93 0.05
C GLY A 91 2.22 -24.47 1.08
N ARG A 92 2.57 -23.51 1.94
CA ARG A 92 1.74 -23.05 3.08
C ARG A 92 1.13 -21.67 2.84
N LEU A 93 0.82 -21.33 1.59
CA LEU A 93 0.20 -20.03 1.28
C LEU A 93 -1.25 -19.94 1.82
N LEU A 94 -1.91 -21.10 1.92
CA LEU A 94 -3.26 -21.22 2.45
C LEU A 94 -3.25 -21.16 3.97
N ALA A 95 -4.39 -20.76 4.55
CA ALA A 95 -4.56 -20.72 5.99
C ALA A 95 -4.24 -22.10 6.60
N ASN A 96 -3.46 -22.13 7.67
CA ASN A 96 -3.21 -23.36 8.41
C ASN A 96 -4.55 -23.92 8.90
N MET A 97 -4.87 -25.17 8.59
CA MET A 97 -6.14 -25.80 8.97
C MET A 97 -6.36 -25.82 10.49
N ALA A 98 -5.29 -25.95 11.28
CA ALA A 98 -5.34 -26.04 12.73
C ALA A 98 -5.45 -24.66 13.40
N THR A 99 -4.69 -23.65 12.93
CA THR A 99 -4.67 -22.31 13.55
C THR A 99 -5.56 -21.29 12.85
N ARG A 100 -6.12 -21.64 11.68
CA ARG A 100 -6.80 -20.74 10.73
C ARG A 100 -5.99 -19.51 10.33
N GLU A 101 -4.71 -19.49 10.66
CA GLU A 101 -3.85 -18.34 10.45
C GLU A 101 -3.35 -18.32 9.02
N LYS A 102 -3.54 -17.20 8.34
CA LYS A 102 -3.03 -16.98 6.98
C LYS A 102 -1.53 -16.68 7.06
N ALA A 103 -0.78 -17.22 6.11
CA ALA A 103 0.63 -16.87 5.97
C ALA A 103 0.80 -15.36 5.82
N CYS A 104 1.84 -14.82 6.48
CA CYS A 104 2.24 -13.43 6.38
C CYS A 104 1.18 -12.40 6.82
N SER A 105 0.19 -12.83 7.64
CA SER A 105 -0.89 -11.98 8.13
C SER A 105 -0.36 -10.72 8.86
N GLU A 106 0.71 -10.87 9.63
CA GLU A 106 1.35 -9.79 10.36
C GLU A 106 1.98 -8.76 9.42
N GLN A 107 2.75 -9.22 8.42
CA GLN A 107 3.36 -8.34 7.42
C GLN A 107 2.29 -7.59 6.60
N ILE A 108 1.16 -8.23 6.29
CA ILE A 108 0.02 -7.59 5.61
C ILE A 108 -0.55 -6.45 6.48
N LYS A 109 -0.78 -6.69 7.78
CA LYS A 109 -1.25 -5.65 8.70
C LYS A 109 -0.25 -4.49 8.80
N GLN A 110 1.05 -4.79 8.79
CA GLN A 110 2.09 -3.78 8.81
C GLN A 110 2.11 -2.93 7.52
N MET A 111 1.94 -3.56 6.35
CA MET A 111 1.80 -2.85 5.06
C MET A 111 0.62 -1.88 5.11
N GLU A 112 -0.55 -2.35 5.55
CA GLU A 112 -1.74 -1.50 5.68
C GLU A 112 -1.53 -0.33 6.63
N LYS A 113 -0.97 -0.60 7.82
CA LYS A 113 -0.71 0.42 8.84
C LYS A 113 0.25 1.48 8.31
N CYS A 114 1.29 1.08 7.60
CA CYS A 114 2.25 2.00 6.99
C CYS A 114 1.61 2.83 5.88
N LEU A 115 0.86 2.21 4.97
CA LEU A 115 0.17 2.92 3.89
C LEU A 115 -0.90 3.90 4.41
N LYS A 116 -1.60 3.56 5.50
CA LYS A 116 -2.52 4.49 6.18
C LYS A 116 -1.78 5.72 6.71
N ARG A 117 -0.63 5.54 7.36
CA ARG A 117 0.21 6.64 7.87
C ARG A 117 0.77 7.51 6.73
N ALA A 118 1.17 6.88 5.63
CA ALA A 118 1.65 7.56 4.44
C ALA A 118 0.53 8.21 3.59
N ARG A 119 -0.74 8.10 4.01
CA ARG A 119 -1.92 8.54 3.25
C ARG A 119 -1.95 7.99 1.82
N ALA A 120 -1.43 6.79 1.65
CA ALA A 120 -1.25 6.11 0.38
C ALA A 120 -1.95 4.75 0.32
N LEU A 121 -2.83 4.44 1.29
CA LEU A 121 -3.63 3.22 1.26
C LEU A 121 -4.63 3.30 0.09
N PRO A 122 -4.60 2.37 -0.87
CA PRO A 122 -5.58 2.35 -1.95
C PRO A 122 -6.99 2.07 -1.40
N PRO A 123 -8.05 2.54 -2.09
CA PRO A 123 -9.42 2.21 -1.73
C PRO A 123 -9.69 0.73 -2.03
N LEU A 124 -9.55 -0.10 -1.00
CA LEU A 124 -9.72 -1.57 -1.05
C LEU A 124 -11.11 -2.03 -0.57
N ALA A 125 -12.09 -1.13 -0.60
CA ALA A 125 -13.44 -1.31 -0.07
C ALA A 125 -14.16 -2.52 -0.68
#